data_AF-A0A967F941-F1
#
_entry.id   AF-A0A967F941-F1
#
_cell.length_a   1.000
_cell.length_b   1.000
_cell.length_c   1.000
_cell.angle_alpha   90.00
_cell.angle_beta   90.00
_cell.angle_gamma   90.00
#
_symmetry.space_group_name_H-M   'P 1'
#
loop_
_entity.id
_entity.type
_entity.pdbx_description
1 polymer ?
#
loop_
_entity_poly.entity_id
_entity_poly.type
_entity_poly.pdbx_seq_one_letter_code
_entity_poly.pdbx_strand_id
1 'polypeptide(L)'
;MKAIEKDRSRRYGSPAELAADIRRYLHHEPVLASPPSATYKARKFVRRHRYGVATAATLLVLLISFAVTMAVQAGRIAAERDRANHEAETARRVSDVMEDLFTESDPTQSRGNTVTAREILDRGAARIHSELNDQPRVQARLLAIMGRVYRSLG
;
A
#
# COMPACT_ATOMS: atom_id res chain seq x y z
N MET A 1 -53.10 -18.06 7.18
CA MET A 1 -52.56 -19.44 7.07
C MET A 1 -53.27 -20.11 5.92
N LYS A 2 -52.56 -20.59 4.89
CA LYS A 2 -53.15 -20.99 3.60
C LYS A 2 -54.26 -22.06 3.73
N ALA A 3 -54.18 -22.97 4.70
CA ALA A 3 -55.21 -24.00 4.92
C ALA A 3 -56.56 -23.46 5.42
N ILE A 4 -56.56 -22.34 6.17
CA ILE A 4 -57.76 -21.73 6.78
C ILE A 4 -58.15 -20.42 6.08
N GLU A 5 -57.65 -20.18 4.87
CA GLU A 5 -57.87 -18.92 4.15
C GLU A 5 -59.35 -18.75 3.77
N LYS A 6 -59.91 -17.56 4.00
CA LYS A 6 -61.35 -17.31 3.83
C LYS A 6 -61.76 -17.46 2.37
N ASP A 7 -60.93 -16.97 1.45
CA ASP A 7 -61.04 -17.17 0.02
C ASP A 7 -60.62 -18.60 -0.38
N ARG A 8 -61.57 -19.37 -0.93
CA ARG A 8 -61.38 -20.78 -1.31
C ARG A 8 -60.33 -20.94 -2.43
N SER A 9 -60.19 -19.95 -3.32
CA SER A 9 -59.21 -19.97 -4.41
C SER A 9 -57.76 -19.85 -3.93
N ARG A 10 -57.56 -19.34 -2.70
CA ARG A 10 -56.25 -19.15 -2.07
C ARG A 10 -55.84 -20.28 -1.14
N ARG A 11 -56.70 -21.28 -0.89
CA ARG A 11 -56.36 -22.49 -0.11
C ARG A 11 -55.47 -23.44 -0.90
N TYR A 12 -55.01 -24.50 -0.24
CA TYR A 12 -54.42 -25.64 -0.95
C TYR A 12 -55.48 -26.32 -1.81
N GLY A 13 -55.13 -26.64 -3.06
CA GLY A 13 -56.01 -27.33 -4.00
C GLY A 13 -56.25 -28.80 -3.64
N SER A 14 -55.36 -29.41 -2.84
CA SER A 14 -55.49 -30.78 -2.37
C SER A 14 -54.73 -31.04 -1.06
N PRO A 15 -55.05 -32.13 -0.32
CA PRO A 15 -54.23 -32.59 0.80
C PRO A 15 -52.77 -32.88 0.41
N ALA A 16 -52.52 -33.26 -0.85
CA ALA A 16 -51.17 -33.51 -1.35
C ALA A 16 -50.33 -32.23 -1.39
N GLU A 17 -50.92 -31.07 -1.70
CA GLU A 17 -50.24 -29.78 -1.65
C GLU A 17 -49.88 -29.38 -0.22
N LEU A 18 -50.78 -29.61 0.75
CA LEU A 18 -50.49 -29.39 2.16
C LEU A 18 -49.34 -30.30 2.64
N ALA A 19 -49.37 -31.58 2.26
CA ALA A 19 -48.30 -32.53 2.58
C ALA A 19 -46.96 -32.10 1.94
N ALA A 20 -46.98 -31.57 0.71
CA ALA A 20 -45.80 -31.03 0.05
C ALA A 20 -45.24 -29.80 0.78
N ASP A 21 -46.09 -28.93 1.29
CA ASP A 21 -45.66 -27.74 2.04
C ASP A 21 -45.07 -28.08 3.42
N ILE A 22 -45.61 -29.12 4.08
CA ILE A 22 -45.04 -29.67 5.32
C ILE A 22 -43.67 -30.29 5.04
N ARG A 23 -43.51 -31.06 3.96
CA ARG A 23 -42.19 -31.60 3.56
C ARG A 23 -41.18 -30.48 3.30
N ARG A 24 -41.57 -29.42 2.58
CA ARG A 24 -40.74 -28.22 2.37
C ARG A 24 -40.32 -27.60 3.70
N TYR A 25 -41.24 -27.45 4.65
CA TYR A 25 -40.93 -26.91 5.97
C TYR A 25 -39.89 -27.75 6.72
N LEU A 26 -40.07 -29.08 6.75
CA LEU A 26 -39.17 -30.04 7.40
C LEU A 26 -37.77 -30.03 6.78
N HIS A 27 -37.67 -29.95 5.46
CA HIS A 27 -36.39 -29.89 4.72
C HIS A 27 -35.76 -28.49 4.66
N HIS A 28 -36.31 -27.52 5.41
CA HIS A 28 -35.84 -26.14 5.41
C HIS A 28 -35.88 -25.48 4.02
N GLU A 29 -36.90 -25.79 3.24
CA GLU A 29 -37.19 -25.15 1.98
C GLU A 29 -38.22 -24.02 2.15
N PRO A 30 -38.28 -23.09 1.19
CA PRO A 30 -39.35 -22.09 1.16
C PRO A 30 -40.72 -22.76 0.99
N VAL A 31 -41.68 -22.36 1.84
CA VAL A 31 -43.06 -22.86 1.83
C VAL A 31 -43.94 -21.93 1.00
N LEU A 32 -44.96 -22.48 0.33
CA LEU A 32 -45.93 -21.75 -0.49
C LEU A 32 -46.90 -20.91 0.36
N ALA A 33 -47.06 -21.25 1.65
CA ALA A 33 -47.89 -20.49 2.58
C ALA A 33 -47.29 -19.16 3.06
N SER A 34 -46.02 -18.88 2.76
CA SER A 34 -45.35 -17.64 3.16
C SER A 34 -45.37 -16.61 2.03
N PRO A 35 -45.57 -15.31 2.30
CA PRO A 35 -45.40 -14.26 1.31
C PRO A 35 -44.00 -14.30 0.69
N PRO A 36 -43.83 -13.88 -0.58
CA PRO A 36 -42.56 -13.92 -1.28
C PRO A 36 -41.56 -12.96 -0.63
N SER A 37 -40.70 -13.48 0.23
CA SER A 37 -39.63 -12.72 0.89
C SER A 37 -38.25 -13.27 0.52
N ALA A 38 -37.39 -12.43 -0.04
CA ALA A 38 -36.02 -12.78 -0.41
C ALA A 38 -35.17 -13.12 0.83
N THR A 39 -35.35 -12.37 1.94
CA THR A 39 -34.66 -12.62 3.20
C THR A 39 -35.07 -13.96 3.82
N TYR A 40 -36.36 -14.31 3.74
CA TYR A 40 -36.85 -15.62 4.18
C TYR A 40 -36.19 -16.77 3.41
N LYS A 41 -36.12 -16.67 2.08
CA LYS A 41 -35.45 -17.66 1.22
C LYS A 41 -33.95 -17.75 1.51
N ALA A 42 -33.27 -16.61 1.65
CA ALA A 42 -31.85 -16.55 1.98
C ALA A 42 -31.55 -17.21 3.35
N ARG A 43 -32.35 -16.94 4.39
CA ARG A 43 -32.18 -17.56 5.70
C ARG A 43 -32.36 -19.08 5.66
N LYS A 44 -33.37 -19.56 4.92
CA LYS A 44 -33.60 -21.00 4.71
C LYS A 44 -32.43 -21.64 3.93
N PHE A 45 -31.90 -20.97 2.92
CA PHE A 45 -30.73 -21.41 2.16
C PHE A 45 -29.47 -21.51 3.04
N VAL A 46 -29.18 -20.48 3.84
CA VAL A 46 -28.04 -20.49 4.77
C VAL A 46 -28.19 -21.60 5.81
N ARG A 47 -29.39 -21.80 6.36
CA ARG A 47 -29.65 -22.89 7.32
C ARG A 47 -29.46 -24.27 6.68
N ARG A 48 -29.87 -24.45 5.42
CA ARG A 48 -29.71 -25.72 4.69
C ARG A 48 -28.25 -26.00 4.31
N HIS A 49 -27.49 -24.98 3.95
CA HIS A 49 -26.10 -25.12 3.48
C HIS A 49 -25.08 -24.46 4.42
N ARG A 50 -25.31 -24.55 5.74
CA ARG A 50 -24.51 -23.83 6.76
C ARG A 50 -23.00 -24.04 6.61
N TYR A 51 -22.57 -25.26 6.29
CA TYR A 51 -21.16 -25.60 6.10
C TYR A 51 -20.60 -24.97 4.83
N GLY A 52 -21.31 -25.09 3.70
CA GLY A 52 -20.87 -24.48 2.43
C GLY A 52 -20.79 -22.96 2.50
N VAL A 53 -21.78 -22.32 3.14
CA VAL A 53 -21.78 -20.86 3.37
C VAL A 53 -20.65 -20.45 4.30
N ALA A 54 -20.42 -21.18 5.39
CA ALA A 54 -19.32 -20.90 6.31
C ALA A 54 -17.96 -21.02 5.62
N THR A 55 -17.71 -22.09 4.86
CA THR A 55 -16.47 -22.27 4.10
C THR A 55 -16.27 -21.15 3.09
N ALA A 56 -17.29 -20.79 2.32
CA ALA A 56 -17.20 -19.70 1.35
C ALA A 56 -16.91 -18.35 2.02
N ALA A 57 -17.57 -18.05 3.16
CA ALA A 57 -17.32 -16.84 3.93
C ALA A 57 -15.89 -16.80 4.48
N THR A 58 -15.39 -17.91 5.04
CA THR A 58 -14.01 -18.00 5.53
C THR A 58 -13.01 -17.78 4.41
N LEU A 59 -13.19 -18.43 3.24
CA LEU A 59 -12.32 -18.23 2.09
C LEU A 59 -12.34 -16.78 1.61
N LEU A 60 -13.51 -16.15 1.57
CA LEU A 60 -13.63 -14.75 1.20
C LEU A 60 -12.88 -13.82 2.16
N VAL A 61 -13.02 -14.05 3.47
CA VAL A 61 -12.28 -13.30 4.50
C VAL A 61 -10.77 -13.48 4.35
N LEU A 62 -10.30 -14.71 4.10
CA LEU A 62 -8.88 -15.00 3.87
C LEU A 62 -8.36 -14.29 2.62
N LEU A 63 -9.10 -14.32 1.51
CA LEU A 63 -8.73 -13.63 0.27
C LEU A 63 -8.65 -12.11 0.46
N ILE A 64 -9.63 -11.51 1.14
CA ILE A 64 -9.62 -10.08 1.45
C ILE A 64 -8.43 -9.73 2.33
N SER A 65 -8.21 -10.50 3.40
CA SER A 65 -7.08 -10.29 4.32
C SER A 65 -5.74 -10.39 3.61
N PHE A 66 -5.59 -11.40 2.73
CA PHE A 66 -4.40 -11.58 1.91
C PHE A 66 -4.18 -10.40 0.96
N ALA A 67 -5.22 -9.98 0.23
CA ALA A 67 -5.15 -8.86 -0.70
C ALA A 67 -4.76 -7.55 0.01
N VAL A 68 -5.36 -7.25 1.16
CA VAL A 68 -5.03 -6.07 1.97
C VAL A 68 -3.57 -6.14 2.45
N THR A 69 -3.15 -7.28 2.97
CA THR A 69 -1.77 -7.46 3.47
C THR A 69 -0.76 -7.28 2.34
N MET A 70 -1.03 -7.83 1.15
CA MET A 70 -0.16 -7.64 -0.01
C MET A 70 -0.11 -6.20 -0.50
N ALA A 71 -1.25 -5.51 -0.55
CA ALA A 71 -1.29 -4.10 -0.94
C ALA A 71 -0.46 -3.22 0.02
N VAL A 72 -0.57 -3.46 1.33
CA VAL A 72 0.22 -2.73 2.34
C VAL A 72 1.71 -3.04 2.21
N GLN A 73 2.10 -4.31 2.04
CA GLN A 73 3.50 -4.68 1.88
C GLN A 73 4.10 -4.10 0.61
N ALA A 74 3.39 -4.14 -0.52
CA ALA A 74 3.86 -3.57 -1.78
C ALA A 74 4.12 -2.07 -1.65
N GLY A 75 3.23 -1.33 -0.97
CA GLY A 75 3.44 0.10 -0.70
C GLY A 75 4.67 0.38 0.18
N ARG A 76 4.90 -0.43 1.21
CA ARG A 76 6.10 -0.29 2.09
C ARG A 76 7.39 -0.55 1.32
N ILE A 77 7.43 -1.63 0.53
CA ILE A 77 8.60 -1.98 -0.29
C ILE A 77 8.89 -0.88 -1.32
N ALA A 78 7.86 -0.31 -1.94
CA ALA A 78 8.03 0.81 -2.86
C ALA A 78 8.64 2.03 -2.17
N ALA A 79 8.11 2.42 -1.00
CA ALA A 79 8.63 3.55 -0.24
C ALA A 79 10.08 3.35 0.24
N GLU A 80 10.42 2.15 0.70
CA GLU A 80 11.80 1.80 1.09
C GLU A 80 12.74 1.82 -0.10
N ARG A 81 12.31 1.28 -1.26
CA ARG A 81 13.07 1.32 -2.51
C ARG A 81 13.33 2.75 -2.95
N ASP A 82 12.32 3.61 -2.92
CA ASP A 82 12.45 5.01 -3.34
C ASP A 82 13.42 5.76 -2.42
N ARG A 83 13.34 5.50 -1.10
CA ARG A 83 14.30 6.06 -0.14
C ARG A 83 15.73 5.60 -0.43
N ALA A 84 15.94 4.30 -0.66
CA ALA A 84 17.25 3.75 -0.97
C ALA A 84 17.81 4.33 -2.28
N ASN A 85 16.96 4.50 -3.31
CA ASN A 85 17.36 5.11 -4.57
C ASN A 85 17.78 6.57 -4.38
N HIS A 86 17.03 7.37 -3.62
CA HIS A 86 17.38 8.76 -3.33
C HIS A 86 18.68 8.89 -2.53
N GLU A 87 18.90 8.00 -1.56
CA GLU A 87 20.14 7.98 -0.78
C GLU A 87 21.34 7.60 -1.66
N ALA A 88 21.19 6.59 -2.53
CA ALA A 88 22.21 6.18 -3.49
C ALA A 88 22.52 7.27 -4.53
N GLU A 89 21.50 7.94 -5.06
CA GLU A 89 21.66 9.04 -6.01
C GLU A 89 22.38 10.23 -5.35
N THR A 90 21.99 10.58 -4.13
CA THR A 90 22.68 11.62 -3.33
C THR A 90 24.15 11.25 -3.14
N ALA A 91 24.44 9.99 -2.81
CA ALA A 91 25.82 9.54 -2.61
C ALA A 91 26.64 9.60 -3.90
N ARG A 92 26.08 9.19 -5.05
CA ARG A 92 26.74 9.31 -6.36
C ARG A 92 27.07 10.76 -6.69
N ARG A 93 26.09 11.66 -6.58
CA ARG A 93 26.31 13.10 -6.86
C ARG A 93 27.38 13.71 -5.95
N VAL A 94 27.45 13.28 -4.69
CA VAL A 94 28.53 13.71 -3.78
C VAL A 94 29.89 13.21 -4.26
N SER A 95 29.99 11.96 -4.71
CA SER A 95 31.24 11.41 -5.27
C SER A 95 31.65 12.15 -6.55
N ASP A 96 30.72 12.39 -7.46
CA ASP A 96 30.98 13.09 -8.73
C ASP A 96 31.53 14.50 -8.47
N VAL A 97 30.91 15.26 -7.56
CA VAL A 97 31.39 16.60 -7.18
C VAL A 97 32.77 16.56 -6.53
N MET A 98 33.06 15.54 -5.72
CA MET A 98 34.39 15.38 -5.12
C MET A 98 35.43 15.07 -6.19
N GLU A 99 35.13 14.18 -7.14
CA GLU A 99 35.99 13.87 -8.27
C GLU A 99 36.27 15.11 -9.13
N ASP A 100 35.24 15.90 -9.45
CA ASP A 100 35.38 17.16 -10.19
C ASP A 100 36.26 18.17 -9.45
N LEU A 101 36.09 18.32 -8.13
CA LEU A 101 36.91 19.22 -7.30
C LEU A 101 38.39 18.79 -7.29
N PHE A 102 38.68 17.48 -7.22
CA PHE A 102 40.05 16.99 -7.23
C PHE A 102 40.70 17.09 -8.61
N THR A 103 39.93 16.89 -9.69
CA THR A 103 40.45 16.95 -11.07
C THR A 103 40.74 18.39 -11.50
N GLU A 104 39.95 19.36 -11.05
CA GLU A 104 40.20 20.79 -11.30
C GLU A 104 41.36 21.35 -10.45
N SER A 105 41.81 20.60 -9.44
CA SER A 105 42.97 20.95 -8.61
C SER A 105 44.32 20.58 -9.24
N ASP A 106 44.37 20.27 -10.55
CA ASP A 106 45.62 19.91 -11.25
C ASP A 106 46.70 20.98 -11.00
N PRO A 107 47.76 20.68 -10.22
CA PRO A 107 48.74 21.65 -9.75
C PRO A 107 49.59 22.29 -10.86
N THR A 108 49.49 21.75 -12.08
CA THR A 108 50.26 22.18 -13.24
C THR A 108 49.92 23.59 -13.74
N GLN A 109 48.82 24.20 -13.26
CA GLN A 109 48.49 25.61 -13.55
C GLN A 109 48.78 26.62 -12.43
N SER A 110 49.14 26.19 -11.21
CA SER A 110 49.49 27.14 -10.14
C SER A 110 50.91 27.67 -10.30
N ARG A 111 51.04 28.80 -10.98
CA ARG A 111 52.24 29.65 -11.01
C ARG A 111 52.54 30.21 -9.61
N GLY A 112 53.23 29.42 -8.78
CA GLY A 112 54.08 29.94 -7.69
C GLY A 112 53.42 30.38 -6.38
N ASN A 113 52.09 30.32 -6.22
CA ASN A 113 51.43 30.56 -4.93
C ASN A 113 50.87 29.25 -4.37
N THR A 114 51.29 28.87 -3.17
CA THR A 114 50.74 27.72 -2.45
C THR A 114 49.28 28.02 -2.10
N VAL A 115 48.35 27.41 -2.82
CA VAL A 115 46.92 27.49 -2.48
C VAL A 115 46.73 26.87 -1.10
N THR A 116 46.15 27.62 -0.16
CA THR A 116 45.93 27.11 1.20
C THR A 116 44.72 26.18 1.23
N ALA A 117 44.71 25.20 2.16
CA ALA A 117 43.56 24.30 2.34
C ALA A 117 42.25 25.06 2.61
N ARG A 118 42.32 26.23 3.26
CA ARG A 118 41.19 27.13 3.50
C ARG A 118 40.64 27.71 2.20
N GLU A 119 41.51 28.11 1.29
CA GLU A 119 41.11 28.72 0.02
C GLU A 119 40.45 27.71 -0.93
N ILE A 120 40.89 26.44 -0.90
CA ILE A 120 40.24 25.34 -1.61
C ILE A 120 38.81 25.13 -1.04
N LEU A 121 38.66 25.14 0.28
CA LEU A 121 37.36 25.01 0.93
C LEU A 121 36.42 26.20 0.63
N ASP A 122 36.95 27.43 0.60
CA ASP A 122 36.16 28.63 0.29
C ASP A 122 35.60 28.57 -1.14
N ARG A 123 36.44 28.15 -2.11
CA ARG A 123 36.00 27.96 -3.50
C ARG A 123 34.98 26.83 -3.62
N GLY A 124 35.21 25.70 -2.93
CA GLY A 124 34.26 24.59 -2.88
C GLY A 124 32.90 25.00 -2.30
N ALA A 125 32.90 25.82 -1.24
CA ALA A 125 31.69 26.34 -0.63
C ALA A 125 30.89 27.26 -1.55
N ALA A 126 31.55 28.17 -2.25
CA ALA A 126 30.91 29.04 -3.24
C ALA A 126 30.28 28.22 -4.38
N ARG A 127 30.99 27.21 -4.88
CA ARG A 127 30.54 26.35 -5.98
C ARG A 127 29.35 25.46 -5.59
N ILE A 128 29.37 24.89 -4.39
CA ILE A 128 28.21 24.17 -3.83
C ILE A 128 26.98 25.08 -3.70
N HIS A 129 27.17 26.37 -3.44
CA HIS A 129 26.07 27.32 -3.40
C HIS A 129 25.54 27.70 -4.79
N SER A 130 26.39 27.77 -5.82
CA SER A 130 25.93 28.11 -7.17
C SER A 130 25.34 26.93 -7.95
N GLU A 131 25.94 25.74 -7.85
CA GLU A 131 25.62 24.59 -8.73
C GLU A 131 24.59 23.62 -8.13
N LEU A 132 24.39 23.63 -6.80
CA LEU A 132 23.51 22.69 -6.11
C LEU A 132 22.25 23.34 -5.53
N ASN A 133 21.84 24.50 -6.05
CA ASN A 133 20.62 25.20 -5.63
C ASN A 133 19.36 24.35 -5.78
N ASP A 134 19.30 23.52 -6.82
CA ASP A 134 18.17 22.62 -7.08
C ASP A 134 18.23 21.31 -6.26
N GLN A 135 19.27 21.14 -5.43
CA GLN A 135 19.57 19.90 -4.73
C GLN A 135 19.86 20.13 -3.22
N PRO A 136 18.88 20.63 -2.45
CA PRO A 136 19.09 21.09 -1.08
C PRO A 136 19.65 20.01 -0.13
N ARG A 137 19.33 18.73 -0.37
CA ARG A 137 19.86 17.61 0.43
C ARG A 137 21.36 17.37 0.19
N VAL A 138 21.79 17.41 -1.07
CA VAL A 138 23.21 17.24 -1.44
C VAL A 138 24.00 18.42 -0.92
N GLN A 139 23.49 19.63 -1.14
CA GLN A 139 24.07 20.89 -0.66
C GLN A 139 24.29 20.87 0.87
N ALA A 140 23.25 20.55 1.65
CA ALA A 140 23.34 20.47 3.10
C ALA A 140 24.39 19.45 3.56
N ARG A 141 24.48 18.29 2.88
CA ARG A 141 25.44 17.24 3.25
C ARG A 141 26.88 17.64 2.98
N LEU A 142 27.16 18.25 1.83
CA LEU A 142 28.48 18.73 1.47
C LEU A 142 28.92 19.91 2.35
N LEU A 143 28.02 20.87 2.61
CA LEU A 143 28.28 21.97 3.56
C LEU A 143 28.58 21.45 4.97
N ALA A 144 27.90 20.40 5.43
CA ALA A 144 28.19 19.77 6.72
C ALA A 144 29.57 19.09 6.76
N ILE A 145 30.01 18.48 5.65
CA ILE A 145 31.36 17.93 5.52
C ILE A 145 32.39 19.06 5.56
N MET A 146 32.23 20.09 4.74
CA MET A 146 33.15 21.24 4.72
C MET A 146 33.21 21.92 6.08
N GLY A 147 32.07 22.12 6.76
CA GLY A 147 32.04 22.67 8.11
C GLY A 147 32.83 21.85 9.15
N ARG A 148 32.91 20.52 9.00
CA ARG A 148 33.82 19.69 9.82
C ARG A 148 35.28 19.96 9.49
N VAL A 149 35.63 20.07 8.21
CA VAL A 149 37.01 20.32 7.77
C VAL A 149 37.45 21.74 8.17
N TYR A 150 36.62 22.77 8.00
CA TYR A 150 36.90 24.12 8.50
C TYR A 150 37.21 24.13 9.99
N ARG A 151 36.41 23.43 10.81
CA ARG A 151 36.66 23.32 12.25
C ARG A 151 37.99 22.63 12.58
N SER A 152 38.47 21.71 11.74
CA SER A 152 39.77 21.07 11.94
C SER A 152 40.96 21.95 11.56
N LEU A 153 40.75 23.00 10.76
CA LEU A 153 41.79 23.92 10.31
C LEU A 153 42.01 25.12 11.25
N GLY A 154 41.19 25.28 12.29
CA GLY A 154 41.29 26.36 13.28
C GLY A 154 40.47 27.59 12.89
#